data_AF-A0A7S3FCS6-F1
#
_entry.id   AF-A0A7S3FCS6-F1
#
_cell.length_a   1.000
_cell.length_b   1.000
_cell.length_c   1.000
_cell.angle_alpha   90.00
_cell.angle_beta   90.00
_cell.angle_gamma   90.00
#
_symmetry.space_group_name_H-M   'P 1'
#
loop_
_entity.id
_entity.type
_entity.pdbx_description
1 polymer ?
#
loop_
_entity_poly.entity_id
_entity_poly.type
_entity_poly.pdbx_seq_one_letter_code
_entity_poly.pdbx_strand_id
1 'polypeptide(L)'
;SPDLVDGPRNCALRDLAGGWEAGVACLADIGFSERCAWVWLHNARNTREHCLQECLQAMQQGLPNNMPDGSLNPCLQCDEDESGSVFLAVAGRTRRNSGLQSGITRGDEEIADVSHDYWRACVPSEALSASKAKKKKKKKKKGKKEAKKAKKKCAAAGKKKRCKKQKGCAYDSKNRCRPAKKQK
;
A
#
# COMPACT_ATOMS: atom_id res chain seq x y z
N SER A 1 -2.97 -12.54 8.00
CA SER A 1 -3.83 -12.47 6.80
C SER A 1 -3.91 -13.86 6.24
N PRO A 2 -5.09 -14.40 5.88
CA PRO A 2 -5.16 -15.63 5.11
C PRO A 2 -4.28 -15.49 3.85
N ASP A 3 -3.63 -16.58 3.46
CA ASP A 3 -2.89 -16.64 2.21
C ASP A 3 -3.89 -16.66 1.06
N LEU A 4 -3.94 -15.56 0.31
CA LEU A 4 -4.83 -15.36 -0.83
C LEU A 4 -4.09 -15.58 -2.16
N VAL A 5 -2.88 -16.13 -2.12
CA VAL A 5 -2.07 -16.40 -3.30
C VAL A 5 -2.00 -17.90 -3.54
N ASP A 6 -1.42 -18.68 -2.62
CA ASP A 6 -1.21 -20.11 -2.87
C ASP A 6 -2.44 -20.94 -2.50
N GLY A 7 -3.20 -20.54 -1.47
CA GLY A 7 -4.46 -21.17 -1.08
C GLY A 7 -5.44 -21.36 -2.26
N PRO A 8 -5.90 -20.29 -2.93
CA PRO A 8 -6.80 -20.40 -4.07
C PRO A 8 -6.23 -21.19 -5.25
N ARG A 9 -4.92 -21.08 -5.52
CA ARG A 9 -4.23 -21.86 -6.57
C ARG A 9 -4.28 -23.36 -6.29
N ASN A 10 -4.06 -23.76 -5.04
CA ASN A 10 -4.19 -25.16 -4.63
C ASN A 10 -5.64 -25.67 -4.78
N CYS A 11 -6.64 -24.82 -4.59
CA CYS A 11 -8.03 -25.17 -4.83
C CYS A 11 -8.36 -25.33 -6.33
N ALA A 12 -7.70 -24.60 -7.23
CA ALA A 12 -7.81 -24.86 -8.67
C ALA A 12 -7.24 -26.24 -9.06
N LEU A 13 -6.20 -26.72 -8.37
CA LEU A 13 -5.70 -28.09 -8.56
C LEU A 13 -6.70 -29.13 -8.04
N ARG A 14 -7.41 -28.84 -6.94
CA ARG A 14 -8.51 -29.69 -6.44
C ARG A 14 -9.66 -29.77 -7.44
N ASP A 15 -9.99 -28.67 -8.11
CA ASP A 15 -10.98 -28.66 -9.20
C ASP A 15 -10.57 -29.58 -10.36
N LEU A 16 -9.30 -29.55 -10.74
CA LEU A 16 -8.79 -30.40 -11.81
C LEU A 16 -8.93 -31.89 -11.47
N ALA A 17 -8.67 -32.27 -10.22
CA ALA A 17 -8.71 -33.68 -9.78
C ALA A 17 -10.11 -34.17 -9.39
N GLY A 18 -10.92 -33.30 -8.77
CA GLY A 18 -12.18 -33.66 -8.11
C GLY A 18 -13.43 -32.96 -8.65
N GLY A 19 -13.29 -32.15 -9.70
CA GLY A 19 -14.41 -31.42 -10.31
C GLY A 19 -14.79 -30.13 -9.58
N TRP A 20 -15.86 -29.50 -10.08
CA TRP A 20 -16.30 -28.16 -9.68
C TRP A 20 -16.58 -28.07 -8.18
N GLU A 21 -17.32 -29.05 -7.65
CA GLU A 21 -17.75 -29.11 -6.26
C GLU A 21 -16.55 -29.20 -5.31
N ALA A 22 -15.52 -29.98 -5.67
CA ALA A 22 -14.30 -30.10 -4.88
C ALA A 22 -13.51 -28.78 -4.85
N GLY A 23 -13.43 -28.06 -5.98
CA GLY A 23 -12.80 -26.75 -6.06
C GLY A 23 -13.54 -25.69 -5.23
N VAL A 24 -14.88 -25.64 -5.35
CA VAL A 24 -15.73 -24.70 -4.60
C VAL A 24 -15.64 -24.98 -3.10
N ALA A 25 -15.72 -26.24 -2.68
CA ALA A 25 -15.57 -26.62 -1.27
C ALA A 25 -14.21 -26.21 -0.71
N CYS A 26 -13.12 -26.46 -1.46
CA CYS A 26 -11.78 -26.03 -1.05
C CYS A 26 -11.68 -24.50 -0.88
N LEU A 27 -12.25 -23.73 -1.80
CA LEU A 27 -12.26 -22.26 -1.70
C LEU A 27 -13.09 -21.79 -0.49
N ALA A 28 -14.22 -22.45 -0.22
CA ALA A 28 -15.03 -22.15 0.96
C ALA A 28 -14.27 -22.41 2.28
N ASP A 29 -13.51 -23.50 2.36
CA ASP A 29 -12.69 -23.85 3.53
C ASP A 29 -11.62 -22.80 3.85
N ILE A 30 -11.10 -22.10 2.84
CA ILE A 30 -10.14 -20.99 3.03
C ILE A 30 -10.82 -19.63 3.20
N GLY A 31 -12.16 -19.60 3.32
CA GLY A 31 -12.94 -18.44 3.70
C GLY A 31 -13.60 -17.68 2.56
N PHE A 32 -13.67 -18.25 1.35
CA PHE A 32 -14.47 -17.65 0.28
C PHE A 32 -15.96 -17.88 0.55
N SER A 33 -16.78 -16.86 0.28
CA SER A 33 -18.22 -17.11 0.11
C SER A 33 -18.44 -17.96 -1.14
N GLU A 34 -19.55 -18.71 -1.20
CA GLU A 34 -19.89 -19.54 -2.36
C GLU A 34 -19.79 -18.77 -3.68
N ARG A 35 -20.35 -17.55 -3.74
CA ARG A 35 -20.31 -16.73 -4.95
C ARG A 35 -18.90 -16.27 -5.31
N CYS A 36 -18.09 -15.91 -4.32
CA CYS A 36 -16.67 -15.60 -4.57
C CYS A 36 -15.92 -16.84 -5.07
N ALA A 37 -16.22 -18.02 -4.53
CA ALA A 37 -15.60 -19.28 -4.95
C ALA A 37 -15.94 -19.59 -6.41
N TRP A 38 -17.19 -19.40 -6.83
CA TRP A 38 -17.60 -19.60 -8.22
C TRP A 38 -16.86 -18.68 -9.18
N VAL A 39 -16.79 -17.38 -8.87
CA VAL A 39 -16.12 -16.39 -9.73
C VAL A 39 -14.63 -16.72 -9.87
N TRP A 40 -13.98 -17.03 -8.75
CA TRP A 40 -12.55 -17.37 -8.74
C TRP A 40 -12.28 -18.65 -9.51
N LEU A 41 -13.14 -19.67 -9.36
CA LEU A 41 -12.94 -20.95 -10.03
C LEU A 41 -13.30 -20.89 -11.52
N HIS A 42 -14.28 -20.08 -11.92
CA HIS A 42 -14.51 -19.76 -13.32
C HIS A 42 -13.30 -19.08 -13.95
N ASN A 43 -12.69 -18.09 -13.26
CA ASN A 43 -11.43 -17.49 -13.73
C ASN A 43 -10.37 -18.57 -13.95
N ALA A 44 -10.10 -19.39 -12.93
CA ALA A 44 -9.08 -20.45 -13.01
C ALA A 44 -9.34 -21.44 -14.17
N ARG A 45 -10.60 -21.81 -14.43
CA ARG A 45 -10.95 -22.67 -15.56
C ARG A 45 -10.78 -21.97 -16.90
N ASN A 46 -11.16 -20.70 -17.00
CA ASN A 46 -10.99 -19.90 -18.22
C ASN A 46 -9.50 -19.70 -18.55
N THR A 47 -8.67 -19.36 -17.56
CA THR A 47 -7.20 -19.30 -17.71
C THR A 47 -6.64 -20.65 -18.17
N ARG A 48 -7.14 -21.77 -17.62
CA ARG A 48 -6.71 -23.11 -18.04
C ARG A 48 -7.15 -23.45 -19.47
N GLU A 49 -8.27 -22.92 -19.93
CA GLU A 49 -8.77 -23.17 -21.29
C GLU A 49 -7.99 -22.37 -22.34
N HIS A 50 -7.71 -21.10 -22.04
CA HIS A 50 -7.14 -20.17 -23.03
C HIS A 50 -5.65 -19.89 -22.87
N CYS A 51 -5.09 -20.02 -21.67
CA CYS A 51 -3.72 -19.58 -21.33
C CYS A 51 -2.83 -20.73 -20.83
N LEU A 52 -3.21 -21.99 -21.05
CA LEU A 52 -2.52 -23.14 -20.47
C LEU A 52 -1.04 -23.20 -20.86
N GLN A 53 -0.73 -22.94 -22.12
CA GLN A 53 0.63 -23.04 -22.66
C GLN A 53 1.54 -21.98 -22.03
N GLU A 54 1.09 -20.72 -22.02
CA GLU A 54 1.76 -19.56 -21.46
C GLU A 54 2.02 -19.77 -19.97
N CYS A 55 1.04 -20.32 -19.25
CA CYS A 55 1.14 -20.61 -17.83
C CYS A 55 2.09 -21.76 -17.51
N LEU A 56 2.03 -22.87 -18.24
CA LEU A 56 2.98 -23.97 -18.06
C LEU A 56 4.42 -23.54 -18.37
N GLN A 57 4.61 -22.75 -19.44
CA GLN A 57 5.93 -22.22 -19.80
C GLN A 57 6.47 -21.27 -18.73
N ALA A 58 5.65 -20.33 -18.25
CA ALA A 58 6.05 -19.40 -17.20
C ALA A 58 6.40 -20.14 -15.89
N MET A 59 5.63 -21.18 -15.54
CA MET A 59 5.91 -22.04 -14.38
C MET A 59 7.22 -22.81 -14.53
N GLN A 60 7.45 -23.44 -15.70
CA GLN A 60 8.66 -24.24 -15.96
C GLN A 60 9.93 -23.37 -15.92
N GLN A 61 9.82 -22.12 -16.36
CA GLN A 61 10.90 -21.14 -16.32
C GLN A 61 11.04 -20.45 -14.95
N GLY A 62 10.09 -20.67 -14.03
CA GLY A 62 10.09 -20.02 -12.71
C GLY A 62 9.98 -18.49 -12.80
N LEU A 63 9.20 -17.98 -13.76
CA LEU A 63 9.11 -16.53 -13.99
C LEU A 63 8.47 -15.82 -12.78
N PRO A 64 8.99 -14.65 -12.38
CA PRO A 64 8.34 -13.81 -11.38
C PRO A 64 6.98 -13.30 -11.87
N ASN A 65 6.14 -12.77 -10.98
CA ASN A 65 4.86 -12.16 -11.39
C ASN A 65 5.06 -10.94 -12.30
N ASN A 66 6.08 -10.13 -12.02
CA ASN A 66 6.49 -8.99 -12.84
C ASN A 66 7.88 -9.23 -13.41
N MET A 67 8.04 -8.95 -14.70
CA MET A 67 9.31 -8.94 -15.41
C MET A 67 10.17 -7.73 -14.97
N PRO A 68 11.49 -7.71 -15.27
CA PRO A 68 12.37 -6.62 -14.86
C PRO A 68 12.00 -5.23 -15.39
N ASP A 69 11.24 -5.16 -16.48
CA ASP A 69 10.70 -3.92 -17.05
C ASP A 69 9.38 -3.48 -16.40
N GLY A 70 8.85 -4.25 -15.44
CA GLY A 70 7.59 -4.00 -14.74
C GLY A 70 6.36 -4.67 -15.38
N SER A 71 6.49 -5.20 -16.60
CA SER A 71 5.40 -5.92 -17.28
C SER A 71 5.00 -7.20 -16.54
N LEU A 72 3.83 -7.74 -16.84
CA LEU A 72 3.43 -9.05 -16.34
C LEU A 72 4.22 -10.17 -17.01
N ASN A 73 4.39 -11.28 -16.32
CA ASN A 73 4.77 -12.50 -17.03
C ASN A 73 3.66 -12.94 -18.02
N PRO A 74 4.00 -13.73 -19.05
CA PRO A 74 3.05 -14.09 -20.11
C PRO A 74 1.76 -14.77 -19.61
N CYS A 75 1.85 -15.60 -18.57
CA CYS A 75 0.70 -16.27 -17.97
C CYS A 75 -0.29 -15.27 -17.37
N LEU A 76 0.20 -14.36 -16.52
CA LEU A 76 -0.63 -13.35 -15.88
C LEU A 76 -1.17 -12.35 -16.89
N GLN A 77 -0.41 -12.05 -17.95
CA GLN A 77 -0.90 -11.16 -19.01
C GLN A 77 -2.08 -11.81 -19.74
N CYS A 78 -1.95 -13.07 -20.17
CA CYS A 78 -3.04 -13.80 -20.80
C CYS A 78 -4.26 -13.93 -19.87
N ASP A 79 -4.06 -14.20 -18.58
CA ASP A 79 -5.16 -14.23 -17.61
C ASP A 79 -5.92 -12.90 -17.53
N GLU A 80 -5.21 -11.76 -17.54
CA GLU A 80 -5.86 -10.45 -17.52
C GLU A 80 -6.55 -10.10 -18.85
N ASP A 81 -5.99 -10.53 -19.98
CA ASP A 81 -6.57 -10.30 -21.31
C ASP A 81 -7.87 -11.12 -21.51
N GLU A 82 -7.87 -12.39 -21.11
CA GLU A 82 -9.00 -13.30 -21.30
C GLU A 82 -10.07 -13.19 -20.20
N SER A 83 -9.65 -13.05 -18.94
CA SER A 83 -10.57 -13.12 -17.79
C SER A 83 -10.71 -11.80 -17.04
N GLY A 84 -9.78 -10.85 -17.21
CA GLY A 84 -9.66 -9.67 -16.36
C GLY A 84 -10.91 -8.78 -16.36
N SER A 85 -11.51 -8.52 -17.53
CA SER A 85 -12.68 -7.66 -17.65
C SER A 85 -13.92 -8.24 -16.93
N VAL A 86 -14.19 -9.53 -17.14
CA VAL A 86 -15.30 -10.25 -16.51
C VAL A 86 -15.04 -10.42 -15.00
N PHE A 87 -13.84 -10.83 -14.62
CA PHE A 87 -13.47 -11.01 -13.22
C PHE A 87 -13.62 -9.70 -12.44
N LEU A 88 -13.17 -8.57 -12.99
CA LEU A 88 -13.32 -7.25 -12.37
C LEU A 88 -14.80 -6.85 -12.23
N ALA A 89 -15.60 -7.08 -13.28
CA ALA A 89 -17.03 -6.74 -13.27
C ALA A 89 -17.80 -7.52 -12.18
N VAL A 90 -17.48 -8.81 -12.00
CA VAL A 90 -18.22 -9.67 -11.08
C VAL A 90 -17.67 -9.65 -9.65
N ALA A 91 -16.34 -9.58 -9.48
CA ALA A 91 -15.74 -9.54 -8.14
C ALA A 91 -16.12 -8.27 -7.37
N GLY A 92 -16.36 -7.15 -8.08
CA GLY A 92 -16.75 -5.84 -7.54
C GLY A 92 -15.64 -5.14 -6.75
N ARG A 93 -14.90 -5.87 -5.91
CA ARG A 93 -13.73 -5.38 -5.18
C ARG A 93 -12.51 -6.25 -5.43
N THR A 94 -11.42 -5.60 -5.78
CA THR A 94 -10.08 -6.17 -5.89
C THR A 94 -9.14 -5.47 -4.92
N ARG A 95 -7.95 -6.04 -4.72
CA ARG A 95 -6.89 -5.35 -3.97
C ARG A 95 -6.58 -3.98 -4.59
N ARG A 96 -6.51 -3.91 -5.92
CA ARG A 96 -6.23 -2.68 -6.70
C ARG A 96 -7.26 -1.58 -6.43
N ASN A 97 -8.56 -1.87 -6.58
CA ASN A 97 -9.60 -0.86 -6.33
C ASN A 97 -9.85 -0.58 -4.84
N SER A 98 -9.22 -1.34 -3.94
CA SER A 98 -9.23 -1.12 -2.50
C SER A 98 -7.96 -0.42 -1.99
N GLY A 99 -7.03 -0.01 -2.86
CA GLY A 99 -5.77 0.62 -2.43
C GLY A 99 -4.85 -0.32 -1.66
N LEU A 100 -4.96 -1.63 -1.90
CA LEU A 100 -4.15 -2.66 -1.27
C LEU A 100 -3.14 -3.21 -2.28
N GLN A 101 -1.90 -3.42 -1.82
CA GLN A 101 -0.88 -4.08 -2.62
C GLN A 101 -1.25 -5.55 -2.86
N SER A 102 -1.15 -5.98 -4.12
CA SER A 102 -1.27 -7.38 -4.53
C SER A 102 0.12 -8.01 -4.68
N GLY A 103 0.17 -9.30 -5.05
CA GLY A 103 1.43 -9.97 -5.40
C GLY A 103 2.01 -9.52 -6.75
N ILE A 104 1.29 -8.65 -7.47
CA ILE A 104 1.69 -8.04 -8.74
C ILE A 104 1.92 -6.55 -8.47
N THR A 105 3.09 -6.05 -8.85
CA THR A 105 3.39 -4.63 -8.81
C THR A 105 2.70 -3.92 -9.98
N ARG A 106 2.03 -2.80 -9.70
CA ARG A 106 1.37 -1.94 -10.68
C ARG A 106 1.79 -0.48 -10.49
N GLY A 107 1.57 0.34 -11.51
CA GLY A 107 1.73 1.79 -11.39
C GLY A 107 0.79 2.39 -10.35
N ASP A 108 1.15 3.56 -9.80
CA ASP A 108 0.35 4.25 -8.78
C ASP A 108 -1.04 4.61 -9.32
N GLU A 109 -1.15 4.89 -10.62
CA GLU A 109 -2.39 5.18 -11.34
C GLU A 109 -3.38 4.00 -11.42
N GLU A 110 -2.91 2.76 -11.28
CA GLU A 110 -3.77 1.56 -11.30
C GLU A 110 -4.25 1.15 -9.90
N ILE A 111 -3.69 1.73 -8.85
CA ILE A 111 -4.06 1.46 -7.46
C ILE A 111 -4.92 2.62 -6.96
N ALA A 112 -6.16 2.32 -6.56
CA ALA A 112 -7.05 3.37 -6.08
C ALA A 112 -6.53 3.99 -4.77
N ASP A 113 -6.48 5.32 -4.70
CA ASP A 113 -6.21 6.05 -3.46
C ASP A 113 -7.44 5.99 -2.54
N VAL A 114 -7.50 4.94 -1.72
CA VAL A 114 -8.59 4.69 -0.77
C VAL A 114 -8.12 4.99 0.65
N SER A 115 -8.76 5.95 1.31
CA SER A 115 -8.52 6.19 2.73
C SER A 115 -9.17 5.12 3.61
N HIS A 116 -8.35 4.28 4.24
CA HIS A 116 -8.76 3.24 5.21
C HIS A 116 -8.95 3.81 6.63
N ASP A 117 -9.69 4.91 6.77
CA ASP A 117 -9.95 5.57 8.07
C ASP A 117 -11.12 4.95 8.86
N TYR A 118 -11.68 3.82 8.40
CA TYR A 118 -12.84 3.16 9.05
C TYR A 118 -12.57 2.76 10.50
N TRP A 119 -11.32 2.49 10.87
CA TRP A 119 -10.96 2.20 12.27
C TRP A 119 -11.26 3.40 13.19
N ARG A 120 -11.27 4.63 12.68
CA ARG A 120 -11.60 5.84 13.48
C ARG A 120 -13.04 5.85 13.95
N ALA A 121 -13.95 5.21 13.21
CA ALA A 121 -15.34 5.05 13.63
C ALA A 121 -15.45 4.06 14.81
N CYS A 122 -14.51 3.11 14.92
CA CYS A 122 -14.46 2.12 16.01
C CYS A 122 -13.70 2.61 17.25
N VAL A 123 -13.05 3.79 17.19
CA VAL A 123 -12.36 4.36 18.36
C VAL A 123 -13.30 5.33 19.06
N PRO A 124 -13.59 5.14 20.36
CA PRO A 124 -14.35 6.10 21.15
C PRO A 124 -13.77 7.51 20.98
N SER A 125 -14.64 8.49 20.76
CA SER A 125 -14.26 9.88 20.45
C SER A 125 -13.27 10.48 21.47
N GLU A 126 -13.34 10.02 22.72
CA GLU A 126 -12.45 10.35 23.84
C GLU A 126 -10.99 9.92 23.62
N ALA A 127 -10.76 8.74 23.03
CA ALA A 127 -9.42 8.24 22.75
C ALA A 127 -8.75 8.97 21.56
N LEU A 128 -9.56 9.44 20.59
CA LEU A 128 -9.11 10.27 19.48
C LEU A 128 -8.69 11.68 19.96
N SER A 129 -9.45 12.28 20.87
CA SER A 129 -9.15 13.61 21.41
C SER A 129 -7.89 13.61 22.29
N ALA A 130 -7.70 12.58 23.12
CA ALA A 130 -6.49 12.37 23.92
C ALA A 130 -5.22 12.22 23.04
N SER A 131 -5.33 11.50 21.93
CA SER A 131 -4.22 11.30 20.98
C SER A 131 -3.82 12.59 20.26
N LYS A 132 -4.80 13.41 19.83
CA LYS A 132 -4.55 14.74 19.24
C LYS A 132 -3.88 15.69 20.26
N ALA A 133 -4.32 15.67 21.52
CA ALA A 133 -3.73 16.48 22.59
C ALA A 133 -2.27 16.10 22.88
N LYS A 134 -1.96 14.79 22.92
CA LYS A 134 -0.59 14.27 23.08
C LYS A 134 0.31 14.70 21.90
N LYS A 135 -0.17 14.61 20.66
CA LYS A 135 0.60 15.02 19.46
C LYS A 135 0.88 16.52 19.44
N LYS A 136 -0.09 17.36 19.83
CA LYS A 136 0.06 18.84 19.95
C LYS A 136 1.06 19.22 21.06
N LYS A 137 1.02 18.55 22.23
CA LYS A 137 2.01 18.73 23.31
C LYS A 137 3.43 18.34 22.87
N LYS A 138 3.59 17.22 22.15
CA LYS A 138 4.89 16.75 21.64
C LYS A 138 5.50 17.72 20.62
N LYS A 139 4.70 18.25 19.69
CA LYS A 139 5.14 19.26 18.70
C LYS A 139 5.57 20.58 19.36
N LYS A 140 4.83 21.03 20.40
CA LYS A 140 5.16 22.24 21.19
C LYS A 140 6.45 22.07 22.01
N LYS A 141 6.70 20.87 22.58
CA LYS A 141 7.96 20.55 23.28
C LYS A 141 9.17 20.49 22.34
N LYS A 142 9.02 19.92 21.13
CA LYS A 142 10.10 19.85 20.12
C LYS A 142 10.53 21.25 19.66
N GLY A 143 9.57 22.12 19.31
CA GLY A 143 9.87 23.51 18.93
C GLY A 143 10.54 24.33 20.05
N LYS A 144 10.15 24.13 21.32
CA LYS A 144 10.82 24.77 22.46
C LYS A 144 12.26 24.27 22.67
N LYS A 145 12.54 22.97 22.46
CA LYS A 145 13.91 22.42 22.54
C LYS A 145 14.80 22.95 21.41
N GLU A 146 14.29 23.01 20.18
CA GLU A 146 15.03 23.56 19.04
C GLU A 146 15.33 25.06 19.21
N ALA A 147 14.37 25.84 19.70
CA ALA A 147 14.58 27.26 20.02
C ALA A 147 15.62 27.49 21.13
N LYS A 148 15.64 26.65 22.18
CA LYS A 148 16.67 26.70 23.23
C LYS A 148 18.06 26.32 22.70
N LYS A 149 18.14 25.31 21.81
CA LYS A 149 19.40 24.89 21.17
C LYS A 149 19.97 25.98 20.26
N ALA A 150 19.12 26.68 19.49
CA ALA A 150 19.53 27.81 18.65
C ALA A 150 20.07 28.98 19.50
N LYS A 151 19.38 29.36 20.58
CA LYS A 151 19.85 30.43 21.48
C LYS A 151 21.19 30.10 22.17
N LYS A 152 21.39 28.86 22.62
CA LYS A 152 22.65 28.42 23.24
C LYS A 152 23.82 28.45 22.23
N LYS A 153 23.57 28.09 20.96
CA LYS A 153 24.58 28.22 19.89
C LYS A 153 24.95 29.67 19.60
N CYS A 154 23.98 30.60 19.58
CA CYS A 154 24.27 32.03 19.40
C CYS A 154 24.99 32.65 20.60
N ALA A 155 24.74 32.19 21.82
CA ALA A 155 25.42 32.67 23.03
C ALA A 155 26.84 32.11 23.18
N ALA A 156 27.08 30.86 22.77
CA ALA A 156 28.41 30.25 22.75
C ALA A 156 29.33 30.85 21.68
N ALA A 157 28.77 31.45 20.62
CA ALA A 157 29.51 32.24 19.62
C ALA A 157 29.88 33.64 20.15
N GLY A 158 30.30 33.72 21.42
CA GLY A 158 30.55 34.95 22.17
C GLY A 158 31.31 36.00 21.36
N LYS A 159 30.76 37.22 21.39
CA LYS A 159 31.38 38.53 21.11
C LYS A 159 32.85 38.46 20.66
N LYS A 160 33.08 38.25 19.36
CA LYS A 160 34.09 38.97 18.56
C LYS A 160 33.94 38.57 17.10
N LYS A 161 33.68 39.58 16.28
CA LYS A 161 33.83 39.64 14.82
C LYS A 161 32.81 38.83 14.00
N ARG A 162 31.87 39.59 13.43
CA ARG A 162 31.42 39.44 12.03
C ARG A 162 31.02 38.01 11.64
N CYS A 163 29.92 37.50 12.19
CA CYS A 163 29.25 36.31 11.65
C CYS A 163 28.68 36.61 10.26
N LYS A 164 29.52 36.47 9.23
CA LYS A 164 29.09 36.38 7.83
C LYS A 164 28.13 35.19 7.71
N LYS A 165 26.90 35.48 7.27
CA LYS A 165 26.11 34.65 6.36
C LYS A 165 25.93 33.17 6.76
N GLN A 166 25.46 32.87 7.97
CA GLN A 166 24.83 31.57 8.23
C GLN A 166 23.39 31.60 7.70
N LYS A 167 23.10 30.76 6.68
CA LYS A 167 21.76 30.58 6.11
C LYS A 167 20.76 30.19 7.22
N GLY A 168 19.73 31.02 7.45
CA GLY A 168 18.57 30.66 8.29
C GLY A 168 18.19 31.59 9.45
N CYS A 169 18.91 32.69 9.68
CA CYS A 169 18.54 33.70 10.68
C CYS A 169 18.29 35.07 10.03
N ALA A 170 17.15 35.69 10.33
CA ALA A 170 16.80 37.04 9.89
C ALA A 170 16.77 37.99 11.10
N TYR A 171 17.28 39.21 10.94
CA TYR A 171 17.25 40.23 11.99
C TYR A 171 15.96 41.05 11.91
N ASP A 172 15.34 41.36 13.06
CA ASP A 172 14.25 42.35 13.11
C ASP A 172 14.81 43.79 13.07
N SER A 173 13.93 44.77 12.86
CA SER A 173 14.29 46.20 12.80
C SER A 173 14.92 46.77 14.07
N LYS A 174 14.92 46.01 15.18
CA LYS A 174 15.59 46.36 16.44
C LYS A 174 16.88 45.58 16.64
N ASN A 175 17.43 45.05 15.55
CA ASN A 175 18.65 44.29 15.52
C ASN A 175 18.62 43.05 16.45
N ARG A 176 17.47 42.37 16.54
CA ARG A 176 17.35 41.08 17.28
C ARG A 176 17.26 39.92 16.31
N CYS A 177 18.09 38.91 16.53
CA CYS A 177 18.10 37.69 15.73
C CYS A 177 16.81 36.88 15.96
N ARG A 178 16.01 36.67 14.91
CA ARG A 178 14.81 35.83 14.91
C ARG A 178 14.97 34.67 13.91
N PRO A 179 14.40 33.48 14.20
CA PRO A 179 14.35 32.40 13.22
C PRO A 179 13.57 32.87 11.99
N ALA A 180 14.16 32.71 10.79
CA ALA A 180 13.52 33.12 9.54
C ALA A 180 12.18 32.37 9.38
N LYS A 181 11.09 33.11 9.23
CA LYS A 181 9.79 32.50 8.88
C LYS A 181 9.94 31.91 7.48
N LYS A 182 9.79 30.59 7.33
CA LYS A 182 9.60 29.98 6.01
C LYS A 182 8.32 30.55 5.41
N GLN A 183 8.44 31.29 4.32
CA GLN A 183 7.29 31.59 3.46
C GLN A 183 6.83 30.26 2.86
N LYS A 184 5.50 30.06 2.84
CA LYS A 184 4.85 28.86 2.34
C LYS A 184 4.94 28.80 0.82
#